data_AF-A0A850C2P0-F1
#
_entry.id   AF-A0A850C2P0-F1
#
_cell.length_a   1.000
_cell.length_b   1.000
_cell.length_c   1.000
_cell.angle_alpha   90.00
_cell.angle_beta   90.00
_cell.angle_gamma   90.00
#
_symmetry.space_group_name_H-M   'P 1'
#
loop_
_entity.id
_entity.type
_entity.pdbx_description
1 polymer ?
#
loop_
_entity_poly.entity_id
_entity_poly.type
_entity_poly.pdbx_seq_one_letter_code
_entity_poly.pdbx_strand_id
1 'polypeptide(L)'
;MQTSTSWRSFRMAAWLGWLIESNWTDPFLFAVYSIVKPLSGAAILVVMYGIISQGNYDSALFPYIYLGNAFYIYVGAVMTGVSWAVVDDREHYRTLKYMYIAPIQIPLYLLGRGVARFITGSIAVLITIGAGILFLNLRIDFANVDWPLFFTTLIIGVVMLALLGLLLAGVTLTLARHEGFIGEATAGALYIFSGAVFPLDILPAWMRPIGYFMPTTYWLELLRRSLVGNVAQAFPTLSNFSNLQLLGVLVALSVFFGVVSVFVFRRCDAIARERGLIDRTTNY
;
A
#
# COMPACT_ATOMS: atom_id res chain seq x y z
N MET A 1 -11.47 4.52 -32.92
CA MET A 1 -11.42 5.44 -31.77
C MET A 1 -9.97 5.58 -31.32
N GLN A 2 -9.32 6.72 -31.58
CA GLN A 2 -7.97 6.97 -31.07
C GLN A 2 -8.06 7.11 -29.54
N THR A 3 -7.48 6.16 -28.81
CA THR A 3 -7.40 6.25 -27.35
C THR A 3 -6.53 7.44 -26.98
N SER A 4 -6.95 8.23 -25.98
CA SER A 4 -6.11 9.33 -25.46
C SER A 4 -4.72 8.79 -25.08
N THR A 5 -3.66 9.53 -25.44
CA THR A 5 -2.26 9.19 -25.13
C THR A 5 -2.05 8.86 -23.65
N SER A 6 -2.81 9.52 -22.77
CA SER A 6 -2.85 9.27 -21.32
C SER A 6 -3.31 7.84 -20.99
N TRP A 7 -4.44 7.42 -21.56
CA TRP A 7 -4.99 6.08 -21.32
C TRP A 7 -4.08 4.99 -21.88
N ARG A 8 -3.52 5.22 -23.07
CA ARG A 8 -2.55 4.30 -23.67
C ARG A 8 -1.31 4.15 -22.80
N SER A 9 -0.77 5.25 -22.27
CA SER A 9 0.39 5.24 -21.37
C SER A 9 0.10 4.41 -20.12
N PHE A 10 -1.02 4.68 -19.43
CA PHE A 10 -1.42 3.96 -18.23
C PHE A 10 -1.62 2.46 -18.49
N ARG A 11 -2.43 2.11 -19.51
CA ARG A 11 -2.75 0.71 -19.82
C ARG A 11 -1.50 -0.09 -20.20
N MET A 12 -0.58 0.50 -20.97
CA MET A 12 0.64 -0.19 -21.38
C MET A 12 1.63 -0.33 -20.24
N ALA A 13 1.73 0.68 -19.37
CA ALA A 13 2.53 0.57 -18.16
C ALA A 13 2.01 -0.50 -17.19
N ALA A 14 0.69 -0.63 -17.05
CA ALA A 14 0.07 -1.68 -16.24
C ALA A 14 0.36 -3.08 -16.79
N TRP A 15 0.26 -3.26 -18.11
CA TRP A 15 0.61 -4.52 -18.77
C TRP A 15 2.10 -4.85 -18.66
N LEU A 16 2.97 -3.86 -18.90
CA LEU A 16 4.41 -4.01 -18.75
C LEU A 16 4.78 -4.39 -17.31
N GLY A 17 4.19 -3.70 -16.32
CA GLY A 17 4.38 -4.01 -14.91
C GLY A 17 3.99 -5.45 -14.60
N TRP A 18 2.87 -5.94 -15.13
CA TRP A 18 2.47 -7.34 -14.93
C TRP A 18 3.50 -8.32 -15.48
N LEU A 19 3.99 -8.09 -16.70
CA LEU A 19 5.02 -8.95 -17.30
C LEU A 19 6.33 -8.96 -16.50
N ILE A 20 6.76 -7.81 -15.99
CA ILE A 20 7.96 -7.71 -15.14
C ILE A 20 7.77 -8.50 -13.84
N GLU A 21 6.61 -8.34 -13.18
CA GLU A 21 6.33 -8.99 -11.90
C GLU A 21 6.03 -10.48 -12.01
N SER A 22 5.50 -10.97 -13.14
CA SER A 22 5.11 -12.37 -13.29
C SER A 22 6.17 -13.24 -13.95
N ASN A 23 7.06 -12.67 -14.77
CA ASN A 23 7.92 -13.45 -15.68
C ASN A 23 9.40 -13.53 -15.24
N TRP A 24 9.71 -13.20 -13.98
CA TRP A 24 11.08 -13.26 -13.46
C TRP A 24 11.55 -14.70 -13.13
N THR A 25 10.63 -15.67 -13.10
CA THR A 25 10.90 -17.08 -12.78
C THR A 25 9.91 -18.02 -13.46
N ASP A 26 10.06 -19.34 -13.29
CA ASP A 26 9.07 -20.29 -13.80
C ASP A 26 7.71 -20.16 -13.08
N PRO A 27 6.58 -20.47 -13.74
CA PRO A 27 5.26 -20.28 -13.16
C PRO A 27 5.03 -21.01 -11.83
N PHE A 28 5.71 -22.13 -11.60
CA PHE A 28 5.58 -22.90 -10.37
C PHE A 28 6.29 -22.21 -9.21
N LEU A 29 7.56 -21.81 -9.39
CA LEU A 29 8.28 -21.02 -8.39
C LEU A 29 7.57 -19.69 -8.10
N PHE A 30 7.06 -19.00 -9.13
CA PHE A 30 6.28 -17.78 -8.95
C PHE A 30 5.07 -18.01 -8.03
N ALA A 31 4.31 -19.09 -8.26
CA ALA A 31 3.16 -19.44 -7.44
C ALA A 31 3.56 -19.79 -6.00
N VAL A 32 4.62 -20.59 -5.83
CA VAL A 32 5.15 -20.95 -4.51
C VAL A 32 5.58 -19.69 -3.73
N TYR A 33 6.37 -18.81 -4.33
CA TYR A 33 6.80 -17.57 -3.67
C TYR A 33 5.63 -16.64 -3.34
N SER A 34 4.64 -16.54 -4.23
CA SER A 34 3.44 -15.72 -4.03
C SER A 34 2.57 -16.21 -2.87
N ILE A 35 2.63 -17.51 -2.53
CA ILE A 35 1.90 -18.10 -1.39
C ILE A 35 2.75 -18.07 -0.12
N VAL A 36 4.00 -18.53 -0.19
CA VAL A 36 4.86 -18.68 0.99
C VAL A 36 5.17 -17.33 1.62
N LYS A 37 5.52 -16.31 0.83
CA LYS A 37 5.92 -14.99 1.36
C LYS A 37 4.86 -14.33 2.26
N PRO A 38 3.59 -14.16 1.84
CA PRO A 38 2.56 -13.58 2.71
C PRO A 38 2.22 -14.47 3.91
N LEU A 39 2.23 -15.80 3.75
CA LEU A 39 2.01 -16.72 4.86
C LEU A 39 3.12 -16.64 5.90
N SER A 40 4.39 -16.56 5.50
CA SER A 40 5.51 -16.38 6.41
C SER A 40 5.41 -15.06 7.17
N GLY A 41 5.05 -13.95 6.48
CA GLY A 41 4.81 -12.66 7.13
C GLY A 41 3.67 -12.70 8.15
N ALA A 42 2.56 -13.35 7.79
CA ALA A 42 1.43 -13.55 8.69
C ALA A 42 1.79 -14.46 9.88
N ALA A 43 2.56 -15.54 9.65
CA ALA A 43 2.99 -16.46 10.68
C ALA A 43 3.83 -15.78 11.77
N ILE A 44 4.74 -14.86 11.40
CA ILE A 44 5.50 -14.07 12.38
C ILE A 44 4.55 -13.33 13.31
N LEU A 45 3.53 -12.67 12.76
CA LEU A 45 2.56 -11.92 13.54
C LEU A 45 1.72 -12.83 14.44
N VAL A 46 1.29 -13.98 13.92
CA VAL A 46 0.49 -14.96 14.66
C VAL A 46 1.26 -15.55 15.83
N VAL A 47 2.52 -15.94 15.61
CA VAL A 47 3.40 -16.44 16.67
C VAL A 47 3.64 -15.36 17.73
N MET A 48 3.94 -14.13 17.30
CA MET A 48 4.12 -13.00 18.21
C MET A 48 2.86 -12.75 19.06
N TYR A 49 1.69 -12.72 18.42
CA TYR A 49 0.42 -12.56 19.12
C TYR A 49 0.12 -13.72 20.07
N GLY A 50 0.39 -14.96 19.67
CA GLY A 50 0.24 -16.16 20.51
C GLY A 50 1.07 -16.10 21.78
N ILE A 51 2.31 -15.61 21.70
CA ILE A 51 3.19 -15.41 22.85
C ILE A 51 2.62 -14.32 23.78
N ILE A 52 2.20 -13.17 23.23
CA ILE A 52 1.69 -12.03 24.01
C ILE A 52 0.36 -12.36 24.68
N SER A 53 -0.54 -13.05 23.97
CA SER A 53 -1.88 -13.40 24.43
C SER A 53 -1.94 -14.70 25.24
N GLN A 54 -0.80 -15.36 25.48
CA GLN A 54 -0.73 -16.68 26.10
C GLN A 54 -1.65 -17.72 25.41
N GLY A 55 -1.77 -17.62 24.09
CA GLY A 55 -2.61 -18.50 23.27
C GLY A 55 -4.10 -18.10 23.19
N ASN A 56 -4.49 -16.91 23.67
CA ASN A 56 -5.88 -16.44 23.58
C ASN A 56 -6.19 -15.81 22.21
N TYR A 57 -6.57 -16.63 21.24
CA TYR A 57 -6.98 -16.19 19.89
C TYR A 57 -8.47 -15.81 19.77
N ASP A 58 -9.28 -16.05 20.81
CA ASP A 58 -10.71 -15.71 20.82
C ASP A 58 -10.97 -14.22 21.11
N SER A 59 -9.91 -13.46 21.42
CA SER A 59 -10.04 -12.04 21.74
C SER A 59 -10.36 -11.21 20.48
N ALA A 60 -11.14 -10.14 20.67
CA ALA A 60 -11.40 -9.11 19.66
C ALA A 60 -10.11 -8.47 19.09
N LEU A 61 -9.01 -8.56 19.81
CA LEU A 61 -7.73 -8.00 19.42
C LEU A 61 -7.10 -8.81 18.27
N PHE A 62 -7.33 -10.13 18.21
CA PHE A 62 -6.76 -10.97 17.14
C PHE A 62 -7.27 -10.58 15.74
N PRO A 63 -8.59 -10.52 15.45
CA PRO A 63 -9.08 -10.06 14.15
C PRO A 63 -8.65 -8.64 13.81
N TYR A 64 -8.54 -7.76 14.83
CA TYR A 64 -8.11 -6.37 14.65
C TYR A 64 -6.69 -6.28 14.08
N ILE A 65 -5.73 -7.00 14.67
CA ILE A 65 -4.33 -7.02 14.22
C ILE A 65 -4.20 -7.80 12.91
N TYR A 66 -4.85 -8.97 12.84
CA TYR A 66 -4.69 -9.86 11.70
C TYR A 66 -5.19 -9.21 10.40
N LEU A 67 -6.38 -8.61 10.42
CA LEU A 67 -6.91 -7.88 9.26
C LEU A 67 -6.11 -6.59 8.99
N GLY A 68 -5.72 -5.87 10.04
CA GLY A 68 -4.87 -4.68 9.93
C GLY A 68 -3.59 -4.98 9.15
N ASN A 69 -2.88 -6.04 9.54
CA ASN A 69 -1.66 -6.50 8.86
C ASN A 69 -1.93 -7.05 7.46
N ALA A 70 -3.01 -7.82 7.26
CA ALA A 70 -3.37 -8.35 5.95
C ALA A 70 -3.56 -7.20 4.93
N PHE A 71 -4.33 -6.17 5.28
CA PHE A 71 -4.51 -5.00 4.41
C PHE A 71 -3.27 -4.12 4.34
N TYR A 72 -2.40 -4.15 5.36
CA TYR A 72 -1.13 -3.43 5.34
C TYR A 72 -0.19 -3.90 4.22
N ILE A 73 -0.34 -5.14 3.74
CA ILE A 73 0.38 -5.66 2.57
C ILE A 73 0.22 -4.71 1.37
N TYR A 74 -0.95 -4.11 1.17
CA TYR A 74 -1.16 -3.13 0.09
C TYR A 74 -0.32 -1.87 0.27
N VAL A 75 -0.10 -1.41 1.51
CA VAL A 75 0.71 -0.21 1.77
C VAL A 75 2.11 -0.44 1.25
N GLY A 76 2.73 -1.57 1.61
CA GLY A 76 4.04 -1.95 1.08
C GLY A 76 4.01 -2.19 -0.43
N ALA A 77 3.03 -2.95 -0.94
CA ALA A 77 3.01 -3.37 -2.34
C ALA A 77 2.77 -2.19 -3.30
N VAL A 78 1.72 -1.41 -3.10
CA VAL A 78 1.32 -0.35 -4.03
C VAL A 78 2.24 0.86 -3.92
N MET A 79 2.51 1.33 -2.69
CA MET A 79 3.30 2.53 -2.47
C MET A 79 4.75 2.33 -2.93
N THR A 80 5.40 1.26 -2.46
CA THR A 80 6.77 0.93 -2.88
C THR A 80 6.79 0.51 -4.35
N GLY A 81 5.75 -0.18 -4.84
CA GLY A 81 5.64 -0.57 -6.24
C GLY A 81 5.73 0.59 -7.23
N VAL A 82 4.97 1.66 -6.97
CA VAL A 82 4.99 2.88 -7.80
C VAL A 82 6.35 3.59 -7.69
N SER A 83 6.90 3.69 -6.49
CA SER A 83 8.20 4.33 -6.24
C SER A 83 9.37 3.58 -6.86
N TRP A 84 9.35 2.24 -6.77
CA TRP A 84 10.42 1.36 -7.24
C TRP A 84 10.47 1.28 -8.76
N ALA A 85 9.35 1.52 -9.46
CA ALA A 85 9.34 1.62 -10.91
C ALA A 85 10.34 2.67 -11.45
N VAL A 86 10.56 3.76 -10.70
CA VAL A 86 11.60 4.77 -11.05
C VAL A 86 12.99 4.15 -11.01
N VAL A 87 13.30 3.42 -9.93
CA VAL A 87 14.62 2.79 -9.70
C VAL A 87 14.88 1.74 -10.76
N ASP A 88 13.89 0.89 -11.01
CA ASP A 88 13.93 -0.20 -11.97
C ASP A 88 14.18 0.33 -13.39
N ASP A 89 13.43 1.36 -13.81
CA ASP A 89 13.60 1.93 -15.14
C ASP A 89 14.88 2.79 -15.27
N ARG A 90 15.39 3.37 -14.17
CA ARG A 90 16.63 4.17 -14.16
C ARG A 90 17.88 3.31 -14.13
N GLU A 91 17.97 2.39 -13.17
CA GLU A 91 19.20 1.65 -12.86
C GLU A 91 19.24 0.29 -13.56
N HIS A 92 18.16 -0.49 -13.46
CA HIS A 92 18.13 -1.86 -13.96
C HIS A 92 17.97 -1.90 -15.48
N TYR A 93 16.92 -1.27 -16.01
CA TYR A 93 16.65 -1.26 -17.45
C TYR A 93 17.29 -0.09 -18.20
N ARG A 94 17.66 1.00 -17.51
CA ARG A 94 18.25 2.22 -18.09
C ARG A 94 17.40 2.83 -19.21
N THR A 95 16.09 2.65 -19.12
CA THR A 95 15.10 3.12 -20.09
C THR A 95 14.50 4.47 -19.72
N LEU A 96 14.68 4.93 -18.48
CA LEU A 96 14.08 6.16 -17.97
C LEU A 96 14.39 7.37 -18.87
N LYS A 97 15.62 7.55 -19.33
CA LYS A 97 15.97 8.65 -20.25
C LYS A 97 15.20 8.63 -21.58
N TYR A 98 14.96 7.46 -22.15
CA TYR A 98 14.21 7.33 -23.40
C TYR A 98 12.73 7.64 -23.19
N MET A 99 12.21 7.29 -22.01
CA MET A 99 10.84 7.63 -21.61
C MET A 99 10.60 9.14 -21.52
N TYR A 100 11.59 9.94 -21.09
CA TYR A 100 11.47 11.40 -21.05
C TYR A 100 11.46 12.07 -22.44
N ILE A 101 11.94 11.38 -23.48
CA ILE A 101 11.94 11.88 -24.88
C ILE A 101 10.66 11.43 -25.62
N ALA A 102 10.04 10.34 -25.17
CA ALA A 102 8.81 9.81 -25.73
C ALA A 102 7.58 10.66 -25.34
N PRO A 103 6.51 10.67 -26.15
CA PRO A 103 5.25 11.36 -25.82
C PRO A 103 4.43 10.58 -24.79
N ILE A 104 4.99 10.36 -23.60
CA ILE A 104 4.36 9.65 -22.48
C ILE A 104 4.16 10.57 -21.28
N GLN A 105 3.14 10.28 -20.48
CA GLN A 105 2.91 10.98 -19.21
C GLN A 105 3.48 10.14 -18.06
N ILE A 106 4.67 10.51 -17.58
CA ILE A 106 5.41 9.74 -16.56
C ILE A 106 4.60 9.46 -15.29
N PRO A 107 3.84 10.42 -14.71
CA PRO A 107 3.00 10.11 -13.54
C PRO A 107 2.00 8.98 -13.80
N LEU A 108 1.32 8.98 -14.97
CA LEU A 108 0.36 7.93 -15.32
C LEU A 108 1.05 6.60 -15.64
N TYR A 109 2.25 6.65 -16.22
CA TYR A 109 3.06 5.46 -16.42
C TYR A 109 3.43 4.81 -15.07
N LEU A 110 3.93 5.60 -14.10
CA LEU A 110 4.29 5.10 -12.78
C LEU A 110 3.07 4.55 -12.01
N LEU A 111 1.93 5.26 -12.07
CA LEU A 111 0.67 4.76 -11.49
C LEU A 111 0.21 3.46 -12.17
N GLY A 112 0.39 3.35 -13.48
CA GLY A 112 0.12 2.12 -14.24
C GLY A 112 1.00 0.95 -13.78
N ARG A 113 2.31 1.17 -13.61
CA ARG A 113 3.23 0.17 -13.03
C ARG A 113 2.77 -0.31 -11.65
N GLY A 114 2.16 0.57 -10.86
CA GLY A 114 1.55 0.24 -9.56
C GLY A 114 0.38 -0.76 -9.62
N VAL A 115 -0.32 -0.87 -10.75
CA VAL A 115 -1.46 -1.79 -10.90
C VAL A 115 -1.02 -3.25 -10.76
N ALA A 116 0.12 -3.62 -11.34
CA ALA A 116 0.65 -4.98 -11.22
C ALA A 116 0.93 -5.34 -9.76
N ARG A 117 1.45 -4.38 -9.00
CA ARG A 117 1.74 -4.53 -7.56
C ARG A 117 0.47 -4.56 -6.71
N PHE A 118 -0.58 -3.85 -7.12
CA PHE A 118 -1.91 -4.01 -6.52
C PHE A 118 -2.48 -5.41 -6.76
N ILE A 119 -2.33 -5.98 -7.96
CA ILE A 119 -2.83 -7.33 -8.27
C ILE A 119 -2.09 -8.37 -7.43
N THR A 120 -0.76 -8.37 -7.44
CA THR A 120 0.04 -9.32 -6.63
C THR A 120 -0.18 -9.11 -5.13
N GLY A 121 -0.32 -7.85 -4.68
CA GLY A 121 -0.72 -7.52 -3.31
C GLY A 121 -2.10 -8.04 -2.94
N SER A 122 -3.07 -7.99 -3.85
CA SER A 122 -4.42 -8.53 -3.63
C SER A 122 -4.41 -10.04 -3.47
N ILE A 123 -3.62 -10.74 -4.30
CA ILE A 123 -3.41 -12.19 -4.17
C ILE A 123 -2.84 -12.50 -2.78
N ALA A 124 -1.81 -11.76 -2.36
CA ALA A 124 -1.21 -11.92 -1.04
C ALA A 124 -2.20 -11.67 0.11
N VAL A 125 -3.00 -10.59 0.05
CA VAL A 125 -4.04 -10.26 1.05
C VAL A 125 -5.08 -11.38 1.12
N LEU A 126 -5.56 -11.87 -0.02
CA LEU A 126 -6.54 -12.96 -0.08
C LEU A 126 -5.99 -14.26 0.52
N ILE A 127 -4.73 -14.59 0.23
CA ILE A 127 -4.04 -15.75 0.82
C ILE A 127 -3.92 -15.59 2.33
N THR A 128 -3.51 -14.41 2.80
CA THR A 128 -3.40 -14.12 4.24
C THR A 128 -4.76 -14.21 4.94
N ILE A 129 -5.81 -13.59 4.41
CA ILE A 129 -7.16 -13.66 5.00
C ILE A 129 -7.68 -15.10 4.95
N GLY A 130 -7.53 -15.80 3.83
CA GLY A 130 -7.92 -17.19 3.68
C GLY A 130 -7.23 -18.12 4.69
N ALA A 131 -5.94 -17.94 4.92
CA ALA A 131 -5.22 -18.69 5.95
C ALA A 131 -5.73 -18.37 7.38
N GLY A 132 -6.12 -17.12 7.63
CA GLY A 132 -6.73 -16.74 8.92
C GLY A 132 -8.05 -17.45 9.16
N ILE A 133 -8.90 -17.53 8.14
CA ILE A 133 -10.19 -18.23 8.21
C ILE A 133 -9.99 -19.74 8.40
N LEU A 134 -9.06 -20.34 7.64
CA LEU A 134 -8.86 -21.80 7.63
C LEU A 134 -8.10 -22.33 8.85
N PHE A 135 -7.06 -21.64 9.30
CA PHE A 135 -6.13 -22.17 10.31
C PHE A 135 -6.22 -21.47 11.67
N LEU A 136 -6.75 -20.24 11.71
CA LEU A 136 -6.68 -19.37 12.90
C LEU A 136 -8.06 -18.98 13.45
N ASN A 137 -9.11 -19.67 12.99
CA ASN A 137 -10.50 -19.47 13.43
C ASN A 137 -10.97 -18.01 13.30
N LEU A 138 -10.47 -17.28 12.29
CA LEU A 138 -10.91 -15.92 12.00
C LEU A 138 -12.37 -15.95 11.53
N ARG A 139 -13.28 -15.55 12.40
CA ARG A 139 -14.73 -15.54 12.12
C ARG A 139 -15.10 -14.30 11.33
N ILE A 140 -15.22 -14.45 10.01
CA ILE A 140 -15.82 -13.44 9.14
C ILE A 140 -17.19 -13.96 8.72
N ASP A 141 -18.24 -13.27 9.14
CA ASP A 141 -19.60 -13.56 8.69
C ASP A 141 -19.87 -12.82 7.38
N PHE A 142 -19.65 -13.53 6.26
CA PHE A 142 -19.83 -12.99 4.91
C PHE A 142 -21.22 -12.43 4.63
N ALA A 143 -22.25 -12.85 5.39
CA ALA A 143 -23.62 -12.33 5.23
C ALA A 143 -23.79 -10.94 5.86
N ASN A 144 -23.01 -10.61 6.87
CA ASN A 144 -23.05 -9.34 7.59
C ASN A 144 -21.95 -8.36 7.15
N VAL A 145 -21.16 -8.71 6.13
CA VAL A 145 -20.15 -7.82 5.55
C VAL A 145 -20.81 -6.68 4.79
N ASP A 146 -20.43 -5.44 5.11
CA ASP A 146 -20.81 -4.24 4.36
C ASP A 146 -19.94 -4.13 3.10
N TRP A 147 -20.30 -4.91 2.07
CA TRP A 147 -19.61 -4.92 0.78
C TRP A 147 -19.53 -3.54 0.10
N PRO A 148 -20.59 -2.71 0.09
CA PRO A 148 -20.49 -1.34 -0.41
C PRO A 148 -19.41 -0.52 0.29
N LEU A 149 -19.37 -0.55 1.63
CA LEU A 149 -18.34 0.16 2.39
C LEU A 149 -16.94 -0.41 2.13
N PHE A 150 -16.81 -1.73 2.05
CA PHE A 150 -15.55 -2.42 1.78
C PHE A 150 -14.96 -1.97 0.44
N PHE A 151 -15.71 -2.09 -0.66
CA PHE A 151 -15.20 -1.77 -1.99
C PHE A 151 -14.93 -0.28 -2.18
N THR A 152 -15.80 0.59 -1.66
CA THR A 152 -15.58 2.05 -1.73
C THR A 152 -14.31 2.44 -0.97
N THR A 153 -14.14 1.95 0.26
CA THR A 153 -12.95 2.17 1.07
C THR A 153 -11.70 1.61 0.41
N LEU A 154 -11.76 0.40 -0.15
CA LEU A 154 -10.64 -0.24 -0.84
C LEU A 154 -10.19 0.59 -2.04
N ILE A 155 -11.12 1.03 -2.89
CA ILE A 155 -10.79 1.83 -4.08
C ILE A 155 -10.14 3.16 -3.67
N ILE A 156 -10.74 3.88 -2.70
CA ILE A 156 -10.18 5.15 -2.20
C ILE A 156 -8.78 4.94 -1.64
N GLY A 157 -8.58 3.90 -0.82
CA GLY A 157 -7.28 3.60 -0.24
C GLY A 157 -6.22 3.20 -1.27
N VAL A 158 -6.56 2.41 -2.28
CA VAL A 158 -5.63 2.03 -3.35
C VAL A 158 -5.20 3.26 -4.15
N VAL A 159 -6.14 4.15 -4.49
CA VAL A 159 -5.82 5.42 -5.16
C VAL A 159 -4.93 6.30 -4.27
N MET A 160 -5.26 6.41 -2.99
CA MET A 160 -4.45 7.14 -2.01
C MET A 160 -3.04 6.55 -1.91
N LEU A 161 -2.88 5.22 -1.85
CA LEU A 161 -1.58 4.55 -1.78
C LEU A 161 -0.76 4.75 -3.05
N ALA A 162 -1.41 4.72 -4.21
CA ALA A 162 -0.75 4.99 -5.48
C ALA A 162 -0.25 6.44 -5.56
N LEU A 163 -1.02 7.40 -5.03
CA LEU A 163 -0.60 8.80 -4.92
C LEU A 163 0.54 9.00 -3.91
N LEU A 164 0.51 8.33 -2.76
CA LEU A 164 1.67 8.34 -1.84
C LEU A 164 2.91 7.70 -2.49
N GLY A 165 2.72 6.63 -3.26
CA GLY A 165 3.79 6.02 -4.05
C GLY A 165 4.37 6.96 -5.10
N LEU A 166 3.53 7.82 -5.71
CA LEU A 166 3.98 8.87 -6.62
C LEU A 166 4.79 9.95 -5.90
N LEU A 167 4.43 10.31 -4.66
CA LEU A 167 5.24 11.21 -3.83
C LEU A 167 6.64 10.62 -3.62
N LEU A 168 6.70 9.35 -3.21
CA LEU A 168 7.96 8.64 -3.01
C LEU A 168 8.76 8.53 -4.32
N ALA A 169 8.10 8.25 -5.45
CA ALA A 169 8.72 8.24 -6.76
C ALA A 169 9.42 9.58 -7.10
N GLY A 170 8.80 10.70 -6.71
CA GLY A 170 9.43 12.02 -6.84
C GLY A 170 10.69 12.12 -6.00
N VAL A 171 10.62 11.72 -4.74
CA VAL A 171 11.78 11.75 -3.83
C VAL A 171 12.91 10.84 -4.34
N THR A 172 12.60 9.63 -4.80
CA THR A 172 13.60 8.69 -5.33
C THR A 172 14.27 9.19 -6.60
N LEU A 173 13.58 9.95 -7.47
CA LEU A 173 14.21 10.61 -8.62
C LEU A 173 15.36 11.53 -8.21
N THR A 174 15.26 12.19 -7.05
CA THR A 174 16.28 13.13 -6.59
C THR A 174 17.40 12.47 -5.78
N LEU A 175 17.16 11.28 -5.24
CA LEU A 175 18.17 10.53 -4.53
C LEU A 175 18.99 9.66 -5.47
N ALA A 176 20.28 9.61 -5.18
CA ALA A 176 21.24 8.81 -5.92
C ALA A 176 21.70 7.57 -5.15
N ARG A 177 21.37 7.39 -3.86
CA ARG A 177 21.73 6.19 -3.07
C ARG A 177 20.63 5.98 -2.03
N HIS A 178 20.38 4.72 -1.64
CA HIS A 178 19.35 4.34 -0.65
C HIS A 178 17.91 4.51 -1.12
N GLU A 179 17.67 4.27 -2.40
CA GLU A 179 16.35 4.43 -3.05
C GLU A 179 15.30 3.48 -2.44
N GLY A 180 15.72 2.26 -2.08
CA GLY A 180 14.86 1.28 -1.41
C GLY A 180 14.58 1.62 0.05
N PHE A 181 15.55 2.19 0.75
CA PHE A 181 15.42 2.49 2.18
C PHE A 181 14.33 3.52 2.46
N ILE A 182 14.14 4.53 1.60
CA ILE A 182 13.09 5.53 1.80
C ILE A 182 11.70 4.91 1.70
N GLY A 183 11.49 4.03 0.73
CA GLY A 183 10.22 3.31 0.57
C GLY A 183 9.90 2.47 1.80
N GLU A 184 10.86 1.67 2.24
CA GLU A 184 10.72 0.82 3.42
C GLU A 184 10.59 1.62 4.72
N ALA A 185 11.34 2.70 4.90
CA ALA A 185 11.25 3.55 6.08
C ALA A 185 9.89 4.26 6.17
N THR A 186 9.36 4.72 5.03
CA THR A 186 8.03 5.33 4.97
C THR A 186 6.95 4.32 5.28
N ALA A 187 7.03 3.11 4.71
CA ALA A 187 6.13 2.01 5.02
C ALA A 187 6.28 1.56 6.49
N GLY A 188 7.48 1.55 7.07
CA GLY A 188 7.69 1.24 8.49
C GLY A 188 7.04 2.29 9.40
N ALA A 189 7.23 3.58 9.09
CA ALA A 189 6.61 4.68 9.83
C ALA A 189 5.08 4.60 9.77
N LEU A 190 4.50 4.42 8.58
CA LEU A 190 3.06 4.25 8.43
C LEU A 190 2.55 3.03 9.20
N TYR A 191 3.33 1.95 9.34
CA TYR A 191 2.89 0.74 10.06
C TYR A 191 2.66 1.00 11.55
N ILE A 192 3.51 1.85 12.13
CA ILE A 192 3.45 2.28 13.53
C ILE A 192 2.29 3.27 13.74
N PHE A 193 2.14 4.25 12.84
CA PHE A 193 1.18 5.35 13.00
C PHE A 193 -0.22 5.08 12.43
N SER A 194 -0.43 3.99 11.68
CA SER A 194 -1.72 3.67 11.05
C SER A 194 -2.65 2.79 11.90
N GLY A 195 -2.19 2.32 13.05
CA GLY A 195 -2.95 1.38 13.87
C GLY A 195 -3.12 -0.02 13.25
N ALA A 196 -2.23 -0.39 12.32
CA ALA A 196 -2.21 -1.69 11.65
C ALA A 196 -1.90 -2.84 12.62
N VAL A 197 -0.94 -2.64 13.54
CA VAL A 197 -0.50 -3.67 14.50
C VAL A 197 -1.10 -3.49 15.88
N PHE A 198 -1.35 -2.26 16.29
CA PHE A 198 -1.86 -1.99 17.63
C PHE A 198 -2.79 -0.77 17.60
N PRO A 199 -3.79 -0.71 18.48
CA PRO A 199 -4.64 0.46 18.63
C PRO A 199 -3.84 1.74 18.88
N LEU A 200 -4.29 2.85 18.30
CA LEU A 200 -3.67 4.16 18.48
C LEU A 200 -3.66 4.64 19.94
N ASP A 201 -4.58 4.13 20.77
CA ASP A 201 -4.62 4.46 22.21
C ASP A 201 -3.37 4.01 22.98
N ILE A 202 -2.62 3.03 22.45
CA ILE A 202 -1.38 2.56 23.05
C ILE A 202 -0.23 3.57 22.81
N LEU A 203 -0.32 4.41 21.78
CA LEU A 203 0.69 5.43 21.52
C LEU A 203 0.69 6.50 22.64
N PRO A 204 1.87 7.04 23.01
CA PRO A 204 1.97 8.19 23.90
C PRO A 204 1.11 9.35 23.41
N ALA A 205 0.52 10.12 24.34
CA ALA A 205 -0.41 11.20 24.02
C ALA A 205 0.15 12.22 23.01
N TRP A 206 1.47 12.45 23.01
CA TRP A 206 2.15 13.35 22.07
C TRP A 206 2.34 12.75 20.66
N MET A 207 2.32 11.43 20.50
CA MET A 207 2.43 10.74 19.21
C MET A 207 1.08 10.50 18.52
N ARG A 208 -0.01 10.42 19.30
CA ARG A 208 -1.36 10.17 18.77
C ARG A 208 -1.80 11.13 17.65
N PRO A 209 -1.53 12.45 17.73
CA PRO A 209 -1.90 13.38 16.65
C PRO A 209 -1.30 13.01 15.29
N ILE A 210 -0.11 12.42 15.28
CA ILE A 210 0.54 11.96 14.04
C ILE A 210 -0.30 10.84 13.42
N GLY A 211 -0.76 9.87 14.22
CA GLY A 211 -1.62 8.80 13.73
C GLY A 211 -2.98 9.28 13.20
N TYR A 212 -3.57 10.31 13.81
CA TYR A 212 -4.80 10.94 13.30
C TYR A 212 -4.59 11.76 12.02
N PHE A 213 -3.36 12.16 11.70
CA PHE A 213 -3.07 12.83 10.44
C PHE A 213 -2.86 11.84 9.28
N MET A 214 -2.67 10.55 9.57
CA MET A 214 -2.41 9.55 8.53
C MET A 214 -3.72 9.02 7.91
N PRO A 215 -3.90 9.10 6.57
CA PRO A 215 -5.09 8.59 5.91
C PRO A 215 -5.21 7.05 6.02
N THR A 216 -4.09 6.35 6.12
CA THR A 216 -4.04 4.89 6.31
C THR A 216 -4.74 4.43 7.58
N THR A 217 -4.78 5.28 8.63
CA THR A 217 -5.49 5.00 9.88
C THR A 217 -6.99 4.80 9.63
N TYR A 218 -7.61 5.76 8.96
CA TYR A 218 -9.04 5.74 8.65
C TYR A 218 -9.37 4.64 7.65
N TRP A 219 -8.47 4.39 6.70
CA TRP A 219 -8.61 3.34 5.71
C TRP A 219 -8.65 1.94 6.34
N LEU A 220 -7.68 1.60 7.19
CA LEU A 220 -7.64 0.31 7.87
C LEU A 220 -8.81 0.12 8.82
N GLU A 221 -9.21 1.19 9.51
CA GLU A 221 -10.38 1.17 10.39
C GLU A 221 -11.67 0.85 9.63
N LEU A 222 -11.92 1.53 8.50
CA LEU A 222 -13.10 1.29 7.67
C LEU A 222 -13.12 -0.12 7.06
N LEU A 223 -11.96 -0.63 6.62
CA LEU A 223 -11.86 -2.01 6.12
C LEU A 223 -12.22 -3.02 7.21
N ARG A 224 -11.74 -2.83 8.44
CA ARG A 224 -12.12 -3.70 9.57
C ARG A 224 -13.61 -3.59 9.91
N ARG A 225 -14.16 -2.37 9.93
CA ARG A 225 -15.60 -2.15 10.18
C ARG A 225 -16.49 -2.80 9.13
N SER A 226 -16.06 -2.80 7.88
CA SER A 226 -16.80 -3.46 6.80
C SER A 226 -16.82 -4.98 6.93
N LEU A 227 -15.77 -5.59 7.48
CA LEU A 227 -15.62 -7.05 7.57
C LEU A 227 -16.08 -7.66 8.91
N VAL A 228 -15.79 -6.98 10.03
CA VAL A 228 -15.99 -7.52 11.38
C VAL A 228 -16.55 -6.43 12.31
N GLY A 229 -17.59 -5.71 11.86
CA GLY A 229 -18.12 -4.48 12.46
C GLY A 229 -18.12 -4.36 13.99
N ASN A 230 -18.50 -5.42 14.71
CA ASN A 230 -18.55 -5.44 16.18
C ASN A 230 -17.16 -5.43 16.85
N VAL A 231 -16.15 -6.01 16.21
CA VAL A 231 -14.78 -6.15 16.74
C VAL A 231 -13.96 -4.89 16.49
N ALA A 232 -14.21 -4.18 15.38
CA ALA A 232 -13.53 -2.92 15.09
C ALA A 232 -13.90 -1.80 16.09
N GLN A 233 -15.15 -1.80 16.61
CA GLN A 233 -15.61 -0.83 17.60
C GLN A 233 -15.13 -1.11 19.03
N ALA A 234 -14.45 -2.24 19.27
CA ALA A 234 -13.93 -2.60 20.59
C ALA A 234 -12.84 -1.62 21.08
N PHE A 235 -12.23 -0.85 20.17
CA PHE A 235 -11.21 0.13 20.51
C PHE A 235 -11.80 1.56 20.51
N PRO A 236 -11.67 2.29 21.63
CA PRO A 236 -12.40 3.54 21.84
C PRO A 236 -11.91 4.70 20.97
N THR A 237 -10.75 4.58 20.32
CA THR A 237 -10.11 5.70 19.63
C THR A 237 -10.98 6.34 18.54
N LEU A 238 -11.65 5.51 17.73
CA LEU A 238 -12.47 5.96 16.59
C LEU A 238 -13.92 5.49 16.68
N SER A 239 -14.30 4.75 17.74
CA SER A 239 -15.64 4.16 17.89
C SER A 239 -16.76 5.21 17.91
N ASN A 240 -16.47 6.42 18.39
CA ASN A 240 -17.42 7.54 18.45
C ASN A 240 -17.75 8.14 17.08
N PHE A 241 -16.96 7.87 16.04
CA PHE A 241 -17.19 8.39 14.70
C PHE A 241 -18.02 7.42 13.86
N SER A 242 -18.98 7.96 13.10
CA SER A 242 -19.73 7.17 12.14
C SER A 242 -18.87 6.77 10.94
N ASN A 243 -19.25 5.69 10.25
CA ASN A 243 -18.52 5.24 9.06
C ASN A 243 -18.48 6.33 7.98
N LEU A 244 -19.55 7.14 7.87
CA LEU A 244 -19.61 8.26 6.93
C LEU A 244 -18.64 9.39 7.30
N GLN A 245 -18.48 9.69 8.59
CA GLN A 245 -17.50 10.68 9.06
C GLN A 245 -16.07 10.21 8.78
N LEU A 246 -15.76 8.94 9.09
CA LEU A 246 -14.45 8.36 8.80
C LEU A 246 -14.15 8.33 7.30
N LEU A 247 -15.14 8.01 6.48
CA LEU A 247 -15.01 8.05 5.02
C LEU A 247 -14.76 9.49 4.54
N GLY A 248 -15.49 10.47 5.08
CA GLY A 248 -15.26 11.89 4.80
C GLY A 248 -13.84 12.34 5.15
N VAL A 249 -13.32 11.93 6.32
CA VAL A 249 -11.93 12.22 6.73
C VAL A 249 -10.92 11.53 5.83
N LEU A 250 -11.16 10.25 5.49
CA LEU A 250 -10.32 9.50 4.55
C LEU A 250 -10.25 10.20 3.19
N VAL A 251 -11.38 10.62 2.63
CA VAL A 251 -11.42 11.34 1.35
C VAL A 251 -10.69 12.67 1.46
N ALA A 252 -10.94 13.45 2.52
CA ALA A 252 -10.28 14.75 2.72
C ALA A 252 -8.75 14.61 2.81
N LEU A 253 -8.26 13.67 3.61
CA LEU A 253 -6.83 13.41 3.73
C LEU A 253 -6.26 12.83 2.43
N SER A 254 -6.98 11.95 1.73
CA SER A 254 -6.56 11.39 0.44
C SER A 254 -6.40 12.48 -0.62
N VAL A 255 -7.32 13.44 -0.66
CA VAL A 255 -7.23 14.61 -1.55
C VAL A 255 -6.04 15.48 -1.15
N PHE A 256 -5.89 15.79 0.15
CA PHE A 256 -4.77 16.58 0.66
C PHE A 256 -3.41 15.96 0.28
N PHE A 257 -3.19 14.69 0.65
CA PHE A 257 -1.96 13.97 0.31
C PHE A 257 -1.81 13.81 -1.20
N GLY A 258 -2.88 13.59 -1.95
CA GLY A 258 -2.84 13.53 -3.41
C GLY A 258 -2.33 14.81 -4.07
N VAL A 259 -2.81 15.97 -3.60
CA VAL A 259 -2.33 17.29 -4.06
C VAL A 259 -0.85 17.47 -3.72
N VAL A 260 -0.46 17.15 -2.49
CA VAL A 260 0.94 17.20 -2.04
C VAL A 260 1.81 16.28 -2.90
N SER A 261 1.38 15.05 -3.16
CA SER A 261 2.10 14.08 -4.00
C SER A 261 2.36 14.59 -5.40
N VAL A 262 1.34 15.14 -6.06
CA VAL A 262 1.49 15.69 -7.43
C VAL A 262 2.41 16.90 -7.43
N PHE A 263 2.30 17.78 -6.43
CA PHE A 263 3.16 18.95 -6.31
C PHE A 263 4.62 18.55 -6.08
N VAL A 264 4.89 17.68 -5.11
CA VAL A 264 6.23 17.18 -4.79
C VAL A 264 6.83 16.45 -5.98
N PHE A 265 6.08 15.55 -6.61
CA PHE A 265 6.55 14.84 -7.80
C PHE A 265 6.98 15.81 -8.91
N ARG A 266 6.15 16.81 -9.24
CA ARG A 266 6.49 17.81 -10.27
C ARG A 266 7.75 18.61 -9.94
N ARG A 267 7.94 18.97 -8.66
CA ARG A 267 9.13 19.70 -8.22
C ARG A 267 10.38 18.85 -8.31
N CYS A 268 10.31 17.62 -7.79
CA CYS A 268 11.40 16.66 -7.86
C CYS A 268 11.76 16.30 -9.31
N ASP A 269 10.77 16.12 -10.18
CA ASP A 269 10.95 15.87 -11.61
C ASP A 269 11.66 17.04 -12.32
N ALA A 270 11.28 18.28 -12.02
CA ALA A 270 11.99 19.46 -12.53
C ALA A 270 13.46 19.49 -12.05
N ILE A 271 13.69 19.29 -10.75
CA ILE A 271 15.04 19.24 -10.17
C ILE A 271 15.88 18.12 -10.78
N ALA A 272 15.29 16.93 -10.97
CA ALA A 272 15.98 15.77 -11.51
C ALA A 272 16.41 15.99 -12.98
N ARG A 273 15.59 16.68 -13.78
CA ARG A 273 15.94 17.07 -15.15
C ARG A 273 17.02 18.14 -15.19
N GLU A 274 16.88 19.21 -14.41
CA GLU A 274 17.85 20.31 -14.37
C GLU A 274 19.24 19.84 -13.92
N ARG A 275 19.30 18.88 -12.99
CA ARG A 275 20.55 18.35 -12.43
C ARG A 275 21.07 17.11 -13.16
N GLY A 276 20.43 16.67 -14.24
CA GLY A 276 20.84 15.48 -14.99
C GLY A 276 20.75 14.17 -14.20
N LEU A 277 19.88 14.09 -13.19
CA LEU A 277 19.73 12.91 -12.31
C LEU A 277 18.97 11.75 -12.97
N ILE A 278 18.33 12.00 -14.12
CA ILE A 278 17.55 11.00 -14.87
C ILE A 278 18.43 9.87 -15.43
N ASP A 279 19.66 10.18 -15.85
CA ASP A 279 20.60 9.19 -16.42
C ASP A 279 21.69 8.75 -15.41
N ARG A 280 21.54 9.16 -14.14
CA ARG A 280 22.51 8.82 -13.11
C ARG A 280 22.29 7.38 -12.66
N THR A 281 23.26 6.51 -12.91
CA THR A 281 23.30 5.14 -12.38
C THR A 281 24.33 5.05 -11.25
N THR A 282 24.05 4.21 -10.24
CA THR A 282 25.02 3.96 -9.17
C THR A 282 25.97 2.81 -9.41
N ASN A 283 25.72 1.99 -10.43
CA ASN A 283 26.50 0.79 -10.79
C ASN A 283 26.69 -0.20 -9.62
N TYR A 284 25.72 -0.31 -8.73
CA TYR A 284 25.61 -1.43 -7.79
C TYR A 284 24.95 -2.64 -8.44
#